data_AF-A0A6P2DDU6-F1
#
_entry.id   AF-A0A6P2DDU6-F1
#
_cell.length_a   1.000
_cell.length_b   1.000
_cell.length_c   1.000
_cell.angle_alpha   90.00
_cell.angle_beta   90.00
_cell.angle_gamma   90.00
#
_symmetry.space_group_name_H-M   'P 1'
#
loop_
_entity.id
_entity.type
_entity.pdbx_description
1 polymer ?
#
loop_
_entity_poly.entity_id
_entity_poly.type
_entity_poly.pdbx_seq_one_letter_code
_entity_poly.pdbx_strand_id
1 'polypeptide(L)'
;MNAQKLKLKRSERRRYRVRKAIYGTPTKPRLSVNRSNLHISAQLIDDLNGVTIAAATSQGKASGLKHGGNVKAAAEVGKKLAEAAKAKGITVAAFDRGAFRFHGRIAALAVAATEAGLVCTDLESMKAKLSPKAASEAPAAEKKESKPKGEAKPKGEGKPKK
;
A
#
# COMPACT_ATOMS: atom_id res chain seq x y z
N MET A 1 -13.04 -12.51 28.77
CA MET A 1 -11.70 -12.42 28.12
C MET A 1 -11.46 -11.03 27.56
N ASN A 2 -10.23 -10.51 27.57
CA ASN A 2 -9.91 -9.22 26.94
C ASN A 2 -9.85 -9.34 25.41
N ALA A 3 -10.79 -8.69 24.70
CA ALA A 3 -10.94 -8.76 23.25
C ALA A 3 -9.71 -8.24 22.47
N GLN A 4 -8.96 -7.28 23.02
CA GLN A 4 -7.74 -6.76 22.39
C GLN A 4 -6.64 -7.82 22.34
N LYS A 5 -6.41 -8.55 23.46
CA LYS A 5 -5.44 -9.65 23.52
C LYS A 5 -5.78 -10.76 22.51
N LEU A 6 -7.06 -11.09 22.35
CA LEU A 6 -7.51 -12.05 21.33
C LEU A 6 -7.25 -11.56 19.89
N LYS A 7 -7.49 -10.27 19.61
CA LYS A 7 -7.22 -9.65 18.30
C LYS A 7 -5.74 -9.73 17.94
N LEU A 8 -4.84 -9.44 18.89
CA LEU A 8 -3.39 -9.53 18.72
C LEU A 8 -2.95 -10.99 18.44
N LYS A 9 -3.36 -11.95 19.29
CA LYS A 9 -3.05 -13.39 19.11
C LYS A 9 -3.51 -13.95 17.76
N ARG A 10 -4.68 -13.51 17.25
CA ARG A 10 -5.15 -13.85 15.87
C ARG A 10 -4.31 -13.18 14.78
N SER A 11 -3.81 -11.97 15.02
CA SER A 11 -2.96 -11.20 14.10
C SER A 11 -1.59 -11.88 13.94
N GLU A 12 -0.95 -12.19 15.06
CA GLU A 12 0.33 -12.90 15.15
C GLU A 12 0.28 -14.24 14.42
N ARG A 13 -0.73 -15.09 14.70
CA ARG A 13 -0.93 -16.37 14.00
C ARG A 13 -0.98 -16.22 12.48
N ARG A 14 -1.62 -15.16 11.95
CA ARG A 14 -1.62 -14.88 10.51
C ARG A 14 -0.27 -14.40 10.00
N ARG A 15 0.42 -13.52 10.74
CA ARG A 15 1.77 -13.03 10.41
C ARG A 15 2.77 -14.19 10.33
N TYR A 16 2.82 -15.07 11.34
CA TYR A 16 3.69 -16.25 11.33
C TYR A 16 3.36 -17.18 10.15
N ARG A 17 2.08 -17.44 9.86
CA ARG A 17 1.69 -18.28 8.72
C ARG A 17 2.14 -17.71 7.37
N VAL A 18 2.11 -16.38 7.19
CA VAL A 18 2.63 -15.72 5.97
C VAL A 18 4.16 -15.83 5.91
N ARG A 19 4.85 -15.55 7.03
CA ARG A 19 6.32 -15.60 7.10
C ARG A 19 6.92 -17.00 6.96
N LYS A 20 6.14 -18.08 7.15
CA LYS A 20 6.62 -19.46 6.84
C LYS A 20 7.07 -19.64 5.38
N ALA A 21 6.58 -18.81 4.45
CA ALA A 21 6.92 -18.89 3.03
C ALA A 21 7.71 -17.66 2.51
N ILE A 22 8.05 -16.71 3.39
CA ILE A 22 8.70 -15.44 3.01
C ILE A 22 9.91 -15.23 3.92
N TYR A 23 11.10 -15.24 3.32
CA TYR A 23 12.38 -15.04 3.98
C TYR A 23 13.14 -13.90 3.33
N GLY A 24 13.76 -13.02 4.12
CA GLY A 24 14.57 -11.90 3.66
C GLY A 24 16.07 -12.19 3.72
N THR A 25 16.78 -11.95 2.63
CA THR A 25 18.26 -11.99 2.56
C THR A 25 18.82 -10.59 2.34
N PRO A 26 20.14 -10.34 2.47
CA PRO A 26 20.74 -9.05 2.11
C PRO A 26 20.45 -8.62 0.67
N THR A 27 20.43 -9.58 -0.26
CA THR A 27 20.15 -9.36 -1.69
C THR A 27 18.65 -9.18 -1.99
N LYS A 28 17.78 -9.79 -1.17
CA LYS A 28 16.33 -9.75 -1.33
C LYS A 28 15.66 -9.58 0.04
N PRO A 29 15.74 -8.38 0.66
CA PRO A 29 15.20 -8.16 2.00
C PRO A 29 13.67 -8.28 2.03
N ARG A 30 13.14 -8.62 3.20
CA ARG A 30 11.71 -8.78 3.45
C ARG A 30 11.07 -7.42 3.72
N LEU A 31 10.15 -7.00 2.85
CA LEU A 31 9.36 -5.77 2.99
C LEU A 31 8.18 -6.02 3.92
N SER A 32 8.34 -5.67 5.20
CA SER A 32 7.35 -5.83 6.26
C SER A 32 6.45 -4.60 6.36
N VAL A 33 5.14 -4.75 6.10
CA VAL A 33 4.17 -3.66 6.22
C VAL A 33 3.42 -3.71 7.57
N ASN A 34 3.35 -2.57 8.26
CA ASN A 34 2.49 -2.37 9.44
C ASN A 34 1.44 -1.28 9.19
N ARG A 35 0.21 -1.51 9.64
CA ARG A 35 -0.93 -0.59 9.43
C ARG A 35 -1.69 -0.38 10.73
N SER A 36 -1.67 0.85 11.22
CA SER A 36 -2.58 1.32 12.27
C SER A 36 -3.78 2.04 11.65
N ASN A 37 -4.72 2.49 12.49
CA ASN A 37 -5.86 3.28 12.03
C ASN A 37 -5.38 4.60 11.40
N LEU A 38 -4.41 5.27 12.05
CA LEU A 38 -3.96 6.62 11.70
C LEU A 38 -2.75 6.66 10.76
N HIS A 39 -1.93 5.61 10.72
CA HIS A 39 -0.65 5.60 10.00
C HIS A 39 -0.38 4.26 9.29
N ILE A 40 0.57 4.28 8.36
CA ILE A 40 1.15 3.10 7.73
C ILE A 40 2.67 3.24 7.77
N SER A 41 3.36 2.14 8.03
CA SER A 41 4.82 2.07 7.97
C SER A 41 5.26 0.79 7.25
N ALA A 42 6.43 0.86 6.64
CA ALA A 42 7.06 -0.25 5.94
C ALA A 42 8.57 -0.27 6.24
N GLN A 43 9.12 -1.47 6.32
CA GLN A 43 10.53 -1.73 6.65
C GLN A 43 11.08 -2.77 5.68
N LEU A 44 12.28 -2.56 5.16
CA LEU A 44 13.09 -3.58 4.51
C LEU A 44 14.03 -4.19 5.55
N ILE A 45 13.86 -5.47 5.81
CA ILE A 45 14.56 -6.22 6.86
C ILE A 45 15.36 -7.34 6.21
N ASP A 46 16.62 -7.46 6.61
CA ASP A 46 17.42 -8.66 6.40
C ASP A 46 17.16 -9.63 7.57
N ASP A 47 16.62 -10.81 7.29
CA ASP A 47 16.29 -11.80 8.30
C ASP A 47 17.51 -12.67 8.70
N LEU A 48 18.63 -12.60 7.97
CA LEU A 48 19.89 -13.28 8.34
C LEU A 48 20.61 -12.50 9.45
N ASN A 49 20.85 -11.20 9.23
CA ASN A 49 21.55 -10.35 10.20
C ASN A 49 20.61 -9.67 11.21
N GLY A 50 19.29 -9.75 11.01
CA GLY A 50 18.29 -9.08 11.86
C GLY A 50 18.25 -7.55 11.69
N VAL A 51 18.93 -7.00 10.70
CA VAL A 51 19.11 -5.55 10.49
C VAL A 51 17.99 -4.98 9.61
N THR A 52 17.44 -3.83 10.01
CA THR A 52 16.53 -3.06 9.15
C THR A 52 17.36 -2.16 8.23
N ILE A 53 17.34 -2.46 6.93
CA ILE A 53 18.14 -1.74 5.93
C ILE A 53 17.51 -0.38 5.61
N ALA A 54 16.19 -0.32 5.44
CA ALA A 54 15.45 0.92 5.18
C ALA A 54 14.08 0.91 5.87
N ALA A 55 13.57 2.08 6.23
CA ALA A 55 12.26 2.23 6.85
C ALA A 55 11.59 3.52 6.37
N ALA A 56 10.27 3.45 6.17
CA ALA A 56 9.43 4.60 5.83
C ALA A 56 8.13 4.57 6.64
N THR A 57 7.64 5.73 7.04
CA THR A 57 6.41 5.86 7.85
C THR A 57 5.64 7.12 7.48
N SER A 58 4.31 7.05 7.55
CA SER A 58 3.40 8.20 7.42
C SER A 58 3.21 8.96 8.75
N GLN A 59 4.12 8.80 9.70
CA GLN A 59 4.08 9.44 11.03
C GLN A 59 5.24 10.44 11.16
N GLY A 60 4.97 11.59 11.78
CA GLY A 60 5.96 12.65 11.99
C GLY A 60 6.00 13.69 10.87
N LYS A 61 6.58 14.87 11.18
CA LYS A 61 6.59 16.06 10.30
C LYS A 61 7.26 15.80 8.94
N ALA A 62 8.32 14.98 8.90
CA ALA A 62 9.03 14.57 7.68
C ALA A 62 8.17 13.78 6.67
N SER A 63 6.99 13.30 7.07
CA SER A 63 6.06 12.67 6.13
C SER A 63 5.41 13.67 5.17
N GLY A 64 5.22 14.94 5.56
CA GLY A 64 4.48 15.96 4.80
C GLY A 64 2.96 15.74 4.74
N LEU A 65 2.46 14.67 5.38
CA LEU A 65 1.11 14.16 5.19
C LEU A 65 0.13 14.69 6.24
N LYS A 66 -0.93 15.39 5.80
CA LYS A 66 -2.06 15.78 6.67
C LYS A 66 -2.78 14.57 7.29
N HIS A 67 -2.85 13.44 6.58
CA HIS A 67 -3.50 12.22 7.05
C HIS A 67 -2.73 10.95 6.63
N GLY A 68 -2.03 10.30 7.57
CA GLY A 68 -1.34 9.02 7.33
C GLY A 68 -2.26 7.80 7.12
N GLY A 69 -3.56 7.97 7.37
CA GLY A 69 -4.58 6.91 7.39
C GLY A 69 -5.08 6.46 6.02
N ASN A 70 -4.66 7.12 4.94
CA ASN A 70 -5.31 7.07 3.63
C ASN A 70 -4.51 6.30 2.57
N VAL A 71 -5.13 6.05 1.41
CA VAL A 71 -4.50 5.38 0.25
C VAL A 71 -3.35 6.23 -0.34
N LYS A 72 -3.54 7.55 -0.45
CA LYS A 72 -2.50 8.49 -0.92
C LYS A 72 -1.23 8.43 -0.05
N ALA A 73 -1.40 8.47 1.27
CA ALA A 73 -0.30 8.31 2.23
C ALA A 73 0.44 6.97 2.09
N ALA A 74 -0.27 5.89 1.77
CA ALA A 74 0.36 4.59 1.53
C ALA A 74 1.20 4.57 0.25
N ALA A 75 0.76 5.25 -0.80
CA ALA A 75 1.53 5.41 -2.03
C ALA A 75 2.81 6.25 -1.80
N GLU A 76 2.70 7.38 -1.10
CA GLU A 76 3.87 8.22 -0.75
C GLU A 76 4.90 7.48 0.11
N VAL A 77 4.46 6.68 1.09
CA VAL A 77 5.36 5.81 1.88
C VAL A 77 6.02 4.74 1.00
N GLY A 78 5.32 4.20 0.01
CA GLY A 78 5.89 3.26 -0.96
C GLY A 78 7.02 3.88 -1.80
N LYS A 79 6.81 5.11 -2.31
CA LYS A 79 7.82 5.86 -3.08
C LYS A 79 9.06 6.17 -2.24
N LYS A 80 8.88 6.76 -1.05
CA LYS A 80 9.97 7.08 -0.10
C LYS A 80 10.77 5.84 0.31
N LEU A 81 10.13 4.68 0.45
CA LEU A 81 10.83 3.43 0.76
C LEU A 81 11.68 2.94 -0.42
N ALA A 82 11.17 3.02 -1.65
CA ALA A 82 11.90 2.62 -2.85
C ALA A 82 13.11 3.54 -3.13
N GLU A 83 12.97 4.84 -2.91
CA GLU A 83 14.08 5.81 -2.94
C GLU A 83 15.17 5.44 -1.92
N ALA A 84 14.78 5.16 -0.68
CA ALA A 84 15.71 4.72 0.38
C ALA A 84 16.34 3.34 0.12
N ALA A 85 15.65 2.44 -0.60
CA ALA A 85 16.16 1.15 -1.02
C ALA A 85 17.21 1.29 -2.15
N LYS A 86 16.91 2.12 -3.15
CA LYS A 86 17.82 2.46 -4.26
C LYS A 86 19.11 3.10 -3.76
N ALA A 87 19.03 4.02 -2.82
CA ALA A 87 20.20 4.63 -2.17
C ALA A 87 21.10 3.60 -1.44
N LYS A 88 20.59 2.39 -1.18
CA LYS A 88 21.32 1.27 -0.56
C LYS A 88 21.53 0.09 -1.52
N GLY A 89 21.37 0.31 -2.84
CA GLY A 89 21.63 -0.68 -3.88
C GLY A 89 20.59 -1.82 -4.00
N ILE A 90 19.45 -1.74 -3.29
CA ILE A 90 18.44 -2.80 -3.27
C ILE A 90 17.39 -2.57 -4.36
N THR A 91 17.30 -3.51 -5.30
CA THR A 91 16.36 -3.49 -6.42
C THR A 91 15.20 -4.47 -6.27
N VAL A 92 15.36 -5.55 -5.48
CA VAL A 92 14.36 -6.62 -5.30
C VAL A 92 14.04 -6.79 -3.82
N ALA A 93 12.76 -6.97 -3.49
CA ALA A 93 12.30 -7.26 -2.13
C ALA A 93 11.19 -8.32 -2.11
N ALA A 94 11.11 -9.09 -1.02
CA ALA A 94 10.04 -10.07 -0.79
C ALA A 94 8.88 -9.43 -0.01
N PHE A 95 7.65 -9.46 -0.52
CA PHE A 95 6.55 -8.66 0.03
C PHE A 95 5.78 -9.33 1.20
N ASP A 96 6.08 -8.94 2.44
CA ASP A 96 5.38 -9.40 3.66
C ASP A 96 4.18 -8.48 4.00
N ARG A 97 3.00 -8.87 3.50
CA ARG A 97 1.70 -8.27 3.88
C ARG A 97 1.30 -8.47 5.35
N GLY A 98 2.08 -9.24 6.12
CA GLY A 98 1.86 -9.54 7.52
C GLY A 98 0.49 -10.16 7.80
N ALA A 99 -0.18 -9.63 8.83
CA ALA A 99 -1.46 -10.14 9.30
C ALA A 99 -2.68 -9.64 8.48
N PHE A 100 -2.46 -8.81 7.47
CA PHE A 100 -3.49 -8.08 6.73
C PHE A 100 -3.81 -8.74 5.37
N ARG A 101 -4.95 -8.35 4.77
CA ARG A 101 -5.30 -8.72 3.38
C ARG A 101 -4.63 -7.75 2.40
N PHE A 102 -4.25 -8.26 1.24
CA PHE A 102 -3.74 -7.44 0.14
C PHE A 102 -4.91 -6.69 -0.52
N HIS A 103 -5.16 -5.46 -0.06
CA HIS A 103 -6.24 -4.59 -0.54
C HIS A 103 -6.00 -3.14 -0.10
N GLY A 104 -6.61 -2.18 -0.80
CA GLY A 104 -6.61 -0.75 -0.45
C GLY A 104 -5.20 -0.22 -0.20
N ARG A 105 -4.97 0.35 0.99
CA ARG A 105 -3.67 0.92 1.41
C ARG A 105 -2.48 -0.02 1.21
N ILE A 106 -2.64 -1.33 1.41
CA ILE A 106 -1.52 -2.28 1.31
C ILE A 106 -1.18 -2.59 -0.15
N ALA A 107 -2.20 -2.67 -1.01
CA ALA A 107 -2.00 -2.80 -2.44
C ALA A 107 -1.39 -1.52 -3.04
N ALA A 108 -1.88 -0.35 -2.64
CA ALA A 108 -1.37 0.93 -3.10
C ALA A 108 0.10 1.19 -2.69
N LEU A 109 0.52 0.76 -1.50
CA LEU A 109 1.93 0.83 -1.09
C LEU A 109 2.80 -0.06 -1.99
N ALA A 110 2.38 -1.30 -2.27
CA ALA A 110 3.14 -2.22 -3.11
C ALA A 110 3.25 -1.75 -4.57
N VAL A 111 2.15 -1.21 -5.12
CA VAL A 111 2.12 -0.62 -6.47
C VAL A 111 3.04 0.60 -6.54
N ALA A 112 2.92 1.55 -5.61
CA ALA A 112 3.77 2.75 -5.61
C ALA A 112 5.27 2.45 -5.38
N ALA A 113 5.59 1.39 -4.62
CA ALA A 113 6.97 0.93 -4.47
C ALA A 113 7.52 0.29 -5.76
N THR A 114 6.70 -0.44 -6.52
CA THR A 114 7.10 -1.00 -7.82
C THR A 114 7.22 0.07 -8.91
N GLU A 115 6.29 1.02 -8.97
CA GLU A 115 6.41 2.23 -9.83
C GLU A 115 7.69 3.01 -9.54
N ALA A 116 8.06 3.15 -8.26
CA ALA A 116 9.30 3.78 -7.84
C ALA A 116 10.55 2.90 -8.01
N GLY A 117 10.42 1.70 -8.60
CA GLY A 117 11.53 0.85 -9.03
C GLY A 117 12.04 -0.17 -8.00
N LEU A 118 11.27 -0.49 -6.96
CA LEU A 118 11.55 -1.61 -6.05
C LEU A 118 10.70 -2.83 -6.44
N VAL A 119 11.33 -3.83 -7.05
CA VAL A 119 10.65 -5.04 -7.54
C VAL A 119 10.18 -5.90 -6.36
N CYS A 120 8.91 -5.75 -6.02
CA CYS A 120 8.25 -6.55 -5.00
C CYS A 120 7.80 -7.89 -5.59
N THR A 121 8.62 -8.94 -5.47
CA THR A 121 8.20 -10.28 -5.87
C THR A 121 6.97 -10.72 -5.05
N ASP A 122 6.09 -11.52 -5.65
CA ASP A 122 4.75 -11.93 -5.16
C ASP A 122 3.55 -11.03 -5.49
N LEU A 123 3.73 -9.91 -6.19
CA LEU A 123 2.59 -9.10 -6.67
C LEU A 123 1.61 -9.89 -7.56
N GLU A 124 2.13 -10.73 -8.46
CA GLU A 124 1.34 -11.54 -9.39
C GLU A 124 0.67 -12.73 -8.68
N SER A 125 1.43 -13.46 -7.85
CA SER A 125 0.93 -14.60 -7.06
C SER A 125 -0.16 -14.17 -6.05
N MET A 126 -0.09 -12.94 -5.52
CA MET A 126 -1.09 -12.34 -4.64
C MET A 126 -2.33 -11.83 -5.39
N LYS A 127 -2.20 -11.30 -6.62
CA LYS A 127 -3.33 -10.95 -7.50
C LYS A 127 -4.11 -12.22 -7.89
N ALA A 128 -3.43 -13.25 -8.37
CA ALA A 128 -4.04 -14.51 -8.82
C ALA A 128 -4.83 -15.21 -7.70
N LYS A 129 -4.30 -15.28 -6.47
CA LYS A 129 -5.00 -15.88 -5.32
C LYS A 129 -6.23 -15.07 -4.83
N LEU A 130 -6.48 -13.89 -5.39
CA LEU A 130 -7.65 -13.05 -5.11
C LEU A 130 -8.72 -13.09 -6.21
N SER A 131 -8.44 -13.69 -7.38
CA SER A 131 -9.25 -13.52 -8.60
C SER A 131 -10.41 -14.49 -8.91
N PRO A 132 -10.70 -15.60 -8.19
CA PRO A 132 -11.75 -16.54 -8.63
C PRO A 132 -13.20 -16.10 -8.37
N LYS A 133 -13.48 -14.79 -8.23
CA LYS A 133 -14.84 -14.27 -7.99
C LYS A 133 -15.20 -12.97 -8.77
N ALA A 134 -14.56 -12.75 -9.92
CA ALA A 134 -14.83 -11.58 -10.76
C ALA A 134 -14.95 -11.90 -12.28
N ALA A 135 -15.12 -13.18 -12.63
CA ALA A 135 -15.13 -13.65 -14.02
C ALA A 135 -16.53 -14.05 -14.54
N SER A 136 -17.60 -13.71 -13.81
CA SER A 136 -18.98 -14.10 -14.15
C SER A 136 -19.98 -12.97 -13.84
N GLU A 137 -19.84 -11.84 -14.54
CA GLU A 137 -20.94 -10.95 -14.98
C GLU A 137 -20.40 -9.72 -15.74
N ALA A 138 -20.28 -9.87 -17.05
CA ALA A 138 -20.37 -8.80 -18.05
C ALA A 138 -20.90 -9.47 -19.33
N PRO A 139 -22.00 -8.96 -19.92
CA PRO A 139 -21.90 -8.01 -21.04
C PRO A 139 -22.99 -6.91 -20.95
N ALA A 140 -23.14 -5.92 -21.84
CA ALA A 140 -22.24 -5.16 -22.71
C ALA A 140 -23.05 -3.97 -23.29
N ALA A 141 -22.42 -2.84 -23.59
CA ALA A 141 -22.89 -1.86 -24.58
C ALA A 141 -21.84 -0.74 -24.80
N GLU A 142 -21.38 -0.55 -26.04
CA GLU A 142 -20.51 0.57 -26.44
C GLU A 142 -21.25 1.59 -27.32
N LYS A 143 -20.90 2.88 -27.13
CA LYS A 143 -20.79 3.97 -28.13
C LYS A 143 -22.01 4.46 -28.92
N LYS A 144 -22.25 5.78 -28.80
CA LYS A 144 -22.50 6.72 -29.93
C LYS A 144 -21.91 8.09 -29.56
N GLU A 145 -21.42 8.85 -30.54
CA GLU A 145 -20.70 10.13 -30.36
C GLU A 145 -20.91 11.08 -31.56
N SER A 146 -20.70 12.40 -31.49
CA SER A 146 -20.72 13.36 -30.35
C SER A 146 -20.64 14.82 -30.87
N LYS A 147 -20.66 15.80 -29.94
CA LYS A 147 -20.27 17.24 -30.11
C LYS A 147 -21.19 18.14 -31.00
N PRO A 148 -21.07 19.49 -30.94
CA PRO A 148 -20.65 20.40 -29.84
C PRO A 148 -21.46 21.74 -29.72
N LYS A 149 -21.04 22.64 -28.80
CA LYS A 149 -21.47 24.06 -28.53
C LYS A 149 -22.86 24.20 -27.85
N GLY A 150 -23.10 24.97 -26.77
CA GLY A 150 -22.25 25.84 -25.93
C GLY A 150 -23.14 26.64 -24.91
N GLU A 151 -22.84 27.81 -24.31
CA GLU A 151 -21.62 28.66 -24.26
C GLU A 151 -21.38 29.40 -22.89
N ALA A 152 -22.21 30.36 -22.43
CA ALA A 152 -21.83 31.32 -21.34
C ALA A 152 -22.73 31.43 -20.07
N LYS A 153 -22.06 31.47 -18.89
CA LYS A 153 -22.15 32.36 -17.68
C LYS A 153 -23.44 33.20 -17.38
N PRO A 154 -23.71 33.63 -16.11
CA PRO A 154 -22.73 34.00 -15.07
C PRO A 154 -23.03 33.58 -13.60
N LYS A 155 -22.24 34.12 -12.66
CA LYS A 155 -22.27 33.91 -11.20
C LYS A 155 -23.44 34.65 -10.53
N GLY A 156 -23.94 34.12 -9.40
CA GLY A 156 -24.81 34.83 -8.45
C GLY A 156 -24.06 35.17 -7.14
N GLU A 157 -24.36 36.33 -6.57
CA GLU A 157 -23.54 36.99 -5.54
C GLU A 157 -24.00 36.70 -4.09
N GLY A 158 -23.29 37.28 -3.11
CA GLY A 158 -23.39 36.92 -1.68
C GLY A 158 -24.68 37.36 -0.98
N LYS A 159 -25.04 36.64 0.10
CA LYS A 159 -26.14 37.03 1.00
C LYS A 159 -25.74 38.20 1.91
N PRO A 160 -26.56 39.26 2.04
CA PRO A 160 -26.36 40.29 3.05
C PRO A 160 -26.76 39.79 4.44
N LYS A 161 -26.13 40.35 5.48
CA LYS A 161 -26.56 40.17 6.87
C LYS A 161 -27.72 41.12 7.20
N LYS A 162 -28.69 40.62 7.96
CA LYS A 162 -29.52 41.35 8.92
C LYS A 162 -29.61 40.49 10.16
#